data_AF-A0A920QSK7-F1
#
_entry.id   AF-A0A920QSK7-F1
#
_cell.length_a   1.000
_cell.length_b   1.000
_cell.length_c   1.000
_cell.angle_alpha   90.00
_cell.angle_beta   90.00
_cell.angle_gamma   90.00
#
_symmetry.space_group_name_H-M   'P 1'
#
loop_
_entity.id
_entity.type
_entity.pdbx_description
1 polymer ?
#
loop_
_entity_poly.entity_id
_entity_poly.type
_entity_poly.pdbx_seq_one_letter_code
_entity_poly.pdbx_strand_id
1 'polypeptide(L)' 'MLDWAERVSVPVAVLLTKADKLSHSASLRQRAEVAETISSSIPLILFSGPSKKGVEEARGVLAGGWSTRLGPK' A
#
# COMPACT_ATOMS: atom_id res chain seq x y z
N MET A 1 -10.51 6.09 -6.58
CA MET A 1 -9.22 6.80 -6.34
C MET A 1 -8.05 6.06 -6.98
N LEU A 2 -7.95 4.73 -6.84
CA LEU A 2 -6.92 3.95 -7.53
C LEU A 2 -7.04 4.06 -9.07
N ASP A 3 -8.25 3.93 -9.61
CA ASP A 3 -8.50 4.11 -11.06
C ASP A 3 -8.14 5.51 -11.56
N TRP A 4 -8.26 6.53 -10.71
CA TRP A 4 -7.84 7.89 -11.06
C TRP A 4 -6.32 7.97 -11.12
N ALA A 5 -5.63 7.44 -10.11
CA ALA A 5 -4.17 7.44 -10.07
C ALA A 5 -3.56 6.67 -11.24
N GLU A 6 -4.19 5.56 -11.65
CA GLU A 6 -3.84 4.82 -12.87
C GLU A 6 -3.97 5.71 -14.12
N ARG A 7 -5.12 6.39 -14.29
CA ARG A 7 -5.36 7.28 -15.44
C ARG A 7 -4.35 8.43 -15.55
N VAL A 8 -3.88 8.96 -14.41
CA VAL A 8 -2.91 10.05 -14.37
C VAL A 8 -1.46 9.57 -14.19
N SER A 9 -1.22 8.25 -14.27
CA SER A 9 0.11 7.64 -14.13
C SER A 9 0.85 7.99 -12.83
N VAL A 10 0.10 8.18 -11.75
CA VAL A 10 0.67 8.45 -10.41
C VAL A 10 0.95 7.12 -9.71
N PRO A 11 2.19 6.88 -9.22
CA PRO A 11 2.51 5.71 -8.42
C PRO A 11 1.69 5.66 -7.13
N VAL A 12 1.21 4.47 -6.75
CA VAL A 12 0.40 4.26 -5.54
C VAL A 12 0.91 3.06 -4.76
N ALA A 13 0.81 3.16 -3.43
CA ALA A 13 0.90 2.04 -2.50
C ALA A 13 -0.30 2.09 -1.54
N VAL A 14 -0.81 0.93 -1.14
CA VAL A 14 -1.94 0.78 -0.22
C VAL A 14 -1.43 0.34 1.15
N LEU A 15 -1.70 1.17 2.17
CA LEU A 15 -1.40 0.87 3.56
C LEU A 15 -2.71 0.52 4.29
N LEU A 16 -2.85 -0.73 4.72
CA LEU A 16 -3.94 -1.17 5.59
C LEU A 16 -3.60 -0.75 7.03
N THR A 17 -3.95 0.50 7.36
CA THR A 17 -3.65 1.11 8.65
C THR A 17 -4.36 0.45 9.83
N LYS A 18 -3.91 0.74 11.06
CA LYS A 18 -4.45 0.18 12.31
C LYS A 18 -4.41 -1.35 12.37
N ALA A 19 -3.41 -1.96 11.74
CA ALA A 19 -3.23 -3.42 11.77
C ALA A 19 -3.04 -3.99 13.19
N ASP A 20 -2.76 -3.15 14.20
CA ASP A 20 -2.74 -3.53 15.62
C ASP A 20 -4.13 -3.80 16.22
N LYS A 21 -5.21 -3.39 15.54
CA LYS A 21 -6.60 -3.60 16.01
C LYS A 21 -7.17 -4.95 15.62
N LEU A 22 -6.46 -5.70 14.79
CA LEU A 22 -6.86 -7.01 14.33
C LEU A 22 -5.91 -8.08 14.88
N SER A 23 -6.44 -9.28 15.10
CA SER A 23 -5.58 -10.45 15.30
C SER A 23 -4.72 -10.70 14.06
N HIS A 24 -3.65 -11.46 14.21
CA HIS A 24 -2.77 -11.81 13.10
C HIS A 24 -3.55 -12.40 11.91
N SER A 25 -4.36 -13.44 12.17
CA SER A 25 -5.17 -14.10 11.14
C SER A 25 -6.22 -13.18 10.50
N ALA A 26 -6.86 -12.32 11.29
CA ALA A 26 -7.81 -11.33 10.76
C ALA A 26 -7.11 -10.30 9.86
N SER A 27 -5.90 -9.85 10.23
CA SER A 27 -5.11 -8.93 9.39
C SER A 27 -4.69 -9.57 8.07
N LEU A 28 -4.34 -10.87 8.07
CA LEU A 28 -4.00 -11.59 6.85
C LEU A 28 -5.20 -11.80 5.94
N ARG A 29 -6.36 -12.15 6.52
CA ARG A 29 -7.61 -12.26 5.77
C ARG A 29 -7.98 -10.94 5.10
N GLN A 30 -7.97 -9.83 5.85
CA GLN A 30 -8.26 -8.50 5.30
C GLN A 30 -7.29 -8.13 4.17
N ARG A 31 -5.99 -8.47 4.32
CA ARG A 31 -5.00 -8.24 3.27
C ARG A 31 -5.31 -9.06 2.01
N ALA A 32 -5.67 -10.33 2.15
CA ALA A 32 -6.04 -11.19 1.03
C ALA A 32 -7.27 -10.65 0.30
N GLU A 33 -8.33 -10.29 1.03
CA GLU A 33 -9.55 -9.70 0.46
C GLU A 33 -9.25 -8.41 -0.33
N VAL A 34 -8.40 -7.53 0.19
CA VAL A 34 -8.02 -6.31 -0.54
C VAL A 34 -7.14 -6.63 -1.75
N ALA A 35 -6.24 -7.62 -1.64
CA ALA A 35 -5.38 -8.02 -2.75
C ALA A 35 -6.17 -8.51 -3.96
N GLU A 36 -7.34 -9.12 -3.76
CA GLU A 36 -8.24 -9.53 -4.85
C GLU A 36 -8.89 -8.35 -5.58
N THR A 37 -8.89 -7.16 -4.99
CA THR A 37 -9.56 -5.96 -5.52
C THR A 37 -8.63 -4.97 -6.22
N ILE A 38 -7.32 -5.18 -6.13
CA ILE A 38 -6.31 -4.26 -6.68
C ILE A 38 -5.32 -5.00 -7.58
N SER A 39 -4.66 -4.28 -8.48
CA SER A 39 -3.58 -4.85 -9.29
C SER A 39 -2.47 -5.41 -8.40
N SER A 40 -1.94 -6.59 -8.75
CA SER A 40 -0.81 -7.23 -8.06
C SER A 40 0.49 -6.41 -8.11
N SER A 41 0.56 -5.41 -9.00
CA SER A 41 1.68 -4.46 -9.09
C SER A 41 1.64 -3.35 -8.02
N ILE A 42 0.51 -3.16 -7.34
CA ILE A 42 0.36 -2.13 -6.30
C ILE A 42 0.86 -2.71 -4.97
N PRO A 43 1.87 -2.10 -4.32
CA PRO A 43 2.30 -2.53 -3.00
C PRO A 43 1.15 -2.48 -1.98
N LEU A 44 0.94 -3.57 -1.26
CA LEU A 44 -0.11 -3.70 -0.24
C LEU A 44 0.49 -4.13 1.09
N ILE A 45 0.46 -3.23 2.08
CA ILE A 45 1.21 -3.35 3.33
C ILE A 45 0.26 -3.29 4.53
N LEU A 46 0.39 -4.24 5.46
CA LEU A 46 -0.23 -4.14 6.78
C LEU A 46 0.53 -3.11 7.62
N PHE A 47 -0.14 -2.04 8.05
CA PHE A 47 0.53 -0.89 8.64
C PHE A 47 -0.05 -0.52 10.01
N SER A 48 0.82 -0.19 10.97
CA SER A 48 0.43 0.44 12.23
C SER A 48 1.53 1.39 12.71
N GLY A 49 1.17 2.66 12.84
CA GLY A 49 2.05 3.68 13.42
C GLY A 49 2.41 3.40 14.88
N PRO A 50 1.43 3.07 15.76
CA PRO A 50 1.70 2.74 17.16
C PRO A 50 2.63 1.54 17.37
N SER A 51 2.41 0.43 16.65
CA SER A 51 3.25 -0.78 16.80
C SER A 51 4.45 -0.82 15.85
N LYS A 52 4.65 0.22 15.05
CA LYS A 52 5.68 0.31 14.00
C LYS A 52 5.62 -0.78 12.93
N LYS A 53 4.54 -1.56 12.87
CA LYS A 53 4.32 -2.59 11.84
C LYS A 53 4.24 -1.96 10.45
N GLY A 54 4.97 -2.52 9.49
CA GLY A 54 4.95 -2.08 8.09
C GLY A 54 5.70 -0.77 7.81
N VAL A 55 6.33 -0.15 8.81
CA VAL A 55 7.06 1.12 8.63
C VAL A 55 8.26 0.94 7.70
N GLU A 56 9.05 -0.11 7.91
CA GLU A 56 10.24 -0.34 7.09
C GLU A 56 9.89 -0.78 5.68
N GLU A 57 8.85 -1.60 5.52
CA GLU A 57 8.30 -1.99 4.22
C GLU A 57 7.81 -0.75 3.45
N ALA A 58 7.07 0.16 4.11
CA ALA A 58 6.61 1.40 3.50
C ALA A 58 7.77 2.33 3.11
N ARG A 59 8.82 2.44 3.94
CA ARG A 59 10.03 3.19 3.58
C ARG A 59 10.75 2.58 2.38
N GLY A 60 10.83 1.26 2.31
CA GLY A 60 11.39 0.55 1.16
C GLY A 60 10.66 0.88 -0.14
N VAL A 61 9.33 0.92 -0.11
CA VAL A 61 8.52 1.33 -1.27
C VAL A 61 8.79 2.78 -1.67
N LEU A 62 8.91 3.69 -0.70
CA LEU A 62 9.22 5.10 -0.99
C LEU A 62 10.62 5.29 -1.58
N ALA A 63 11.62 4.61 -1.00
CA ALA A 63 13.01 4.67 -1.43
C ALA A 63 13.24 3.99 -2.78
N GLY A 64 12.47 2.94 -3.10
CA GLY A 64 12.63 2.09 -4.27
C GLY A 64 12.22 2.68 -5.61
N GLY A 65 11.85 3.97 -5.68
CA GLY A 65 11.54 4.63 -6.95
C GLY A 65 10.19 5.34 -7.02
N TRP A 66 9.77 6.00 -5.94
CA TRP A 66 8.60 6.91 -5.99
C TRP A 66 8.81 8.09 -6.96
N SER A 67 10.07 8.37 -7.33
CA SER A 67 10.43 9.30 -8.37
C SER A 67 10.30 8.62 -9.74
N THR A 68 9.29 9.02 -10.52
CA THR A 68 9.27 9.14 -12.01
C THR A 68 7.94 8.64 -12.60
N ARG A 69 6.91 9.50 -12.56
CA ARG A 69 5.98 9.76 -13.69
C ARG A 69 5.09 11.00 -13.48
N LEU A 70 5.66 12.08 -12.95
CA LEU A 70 5.10 13.42 -13.21
C LEU A 70 5.62 13.87 -14.58
N GLY A 71 5.03 13.34 -15.66
CA GLY A 71 5.33 13.83 -17.01
C GLY A 71 4.75 15.24 -17.21
N PRO A 72 5.40 16.12 -17.98
CA PRO A 72 4.75 17.32 -18.49
C PRO A 72 3.71 16.93 -19.57
N LYS A 73 2.69 17.80 -19.73
CA LYS A 73 1.63 17.69 -20.76
C LYS A 73 2.19 17.57 -22.17
#